data_AF-A0A2V9SDB0-F1
#
_entry.id   AF-A0A2V9SDB0-F1
#
_cell.length_a   1.000
_cell.length_b   1.000
_cell.length_c   1.000
_cell.angle_alpha   90.00
_cell.angle_beta   90.00
_cell.angle_gamma   90.00
#
_symmetry.space_group_name_H-M   'P 1'
#
loop_
_entity.id
_entity.type
_entity.pdbx_description
1 polymer ?
#
loop_
_entity_poly.entity_id
_entity_poly.type
_entity_poly.pdbx_seq_one_letter_code
_entity_poly.pdbx_strand_id
1 'polypeptide(L)'
;MCTFMPASETGSGSREACCYSPILHPGKKEANRQIRAHAAMLTLLAALLAYSLMNSSSKIHIGTAGWSYRDWEGVFYPSGMHHRKQHPLDLLAQCFDVVEINTSFYGHIKPHLAKLWTRRATAVNPKFTFTAKLHRSFTHNPLAVMEPTSAASIRPNDEDEQLAREGLEALAGEGRLGALLIQFPVSFKNTSLNREYVEQVARQFIEYPRVVEVRHETWNNPETIDYFTQRNIAFCNIDQPLIGRSMGATEHVTSALGYVRLHGRNYDQWFEAENSHDRYNYLYNEVELTGWKDKIERIARKAEITYVIANNHFEAKGAVNALQLRHMMSGERLKAPEPLLRHYPDLAKIADPVYESGAGSELPLLA
;
A
#
# COMPACT_ATOMS: atom_id res chain seq x y z
N MET A 1 -66.09 41.73 43.43
CA MET A 1 -67.37 42.43 43.67
C MET A 1 -68.22 42.25 42.42
N CYS A 2 -69.46 41.77 42.59
CA CYS A 2 -70.56 41.71 41.62
C CYS A 2 -70.40 40.74 40.43
N THR A 3 -71.35 39.87 40.06
CA THR A 3 -72.53 39.26 40.71
C THR A 3 -73.02 38.14 39.78
N PHE A 4 -73.74 37.18 40.35
CA PHE A 4 -74.33 36.00 39.73
C PHE A 4 -75.74 36.27 39.13
N MET A 5 -76.15 35.39 38.20
CA MET A 5 -77.52 34.86 37.91
C MET A 5 -78.55 35.68 37.07
N PRO A 6 -79.64 35.05 36.52
CA PRO A 6 -79.76 33.77 35.78
C PRO A 6 -80.89 33.73 34.67
N ALA A 7 -81.22 32.52 34.17
CA ALA A 7 -82.47 32.05 33.54
C ALA A 7 -82.69 32.35 32.02
N SER A 8 -83.32 31.53 31.17
CA SER A 8 -84.21 30.36 31.34
C SER A 8 -84.36 29.55 30.03
N GLU A 9 -84.61 28.25 30.24
CA GLU A 9 -85.24 27.17 29.45
C GLU A 9 -85.94 27.40 28.10
N THR A 10 -85.75 26.40 27.21
CA THR A 10 -86.69 25.58 26.39
C THR A 10 -85.93 25.23 25.09
N GLY A 11 -85.77 24.00 24.59
CA GLY A 11 -86.61 22.83 24.53
C GLY A 11 -86.44 22.21 23.13
N SER A 12 -86.13 20.92 23.05
CA SER A 12 -86.27 19.99 21.91
C SER A 12 -85.26 19.99 20.73
N GLY A 13 -84.51 18.89 20.63
CA GLY A 13 -84.56 17.96 19.50
C GLY A 13 -83.86 18.31 18.18
N SER A 14 -82.63 17.82 17.98
CA SER A 14 -82.23 16.94 16.85
C SER A 14 -80.72 16.68 16.90
N ARG A 15 -80.32 15.41 16.78
CA ARG A 15 -78.90 15.01 16.67
C ARG A 15 -78.45 15.20 15.21
N GLU A 16 -77.68 16.24 14.95
CA GLU A 16 -76.88 16.33 13.71
C GLU A 16 -75.44 15.89 14.00
N ALA A 17 -75.02 14.82 13.33
CA ALA A 17 -73.64 14.38 13.29
C ALA A 17 -72.84 15.35 12.40
N CYS A 18 -72.06 16.23 13.03
CA CYS A 18 -71.15 17.12 12.31
C CYS A 18 -69.86 16.36 11.97
N CYS A 19 -69.74 15.89 10.73
CA CYS A 19 -68.51 15.31 10.18
C CYS A 19 -67.45 16.41 9.99
N TYR A 20 -66.55 16.59 10.96
CA TYR A 20 -65.29 17.30 10.74
C TYR A 20 -64.28 16.38 10.05
N SER A 21 -64.07 16.59 8.76
CA SER A 21 -62.96 15.98 8.02
C SER A 21 -61.71 16.87 8.16
N PRO A 22 -60.53 16.35 8.57
CA PRO A 22 -59.33 17.16 8.65
C PRO A 22 -58.80 17.47 7.24
N ILE A 23 -58.77 18.76 6.88
CA ILE A 23 -58.11 19.25 5.66
C ILE A 23 -56.60 19.02 5.82
N LEU A 24 -56.09 17.93 5.24
CA LEU A 24 -54.65 17.69 5.09
C LEU A 24 -54.09 18.66 4.04
N HIS A 25 -53.32 19.66 4.49
CA HIS A 25 -52.63 20.59 3.60
C HIS A 25 -51.75 19.85 2.56
N PRO A 26 -51.98 20.06 1.24
CA PRO A 26 -51.29 19.33 0.17
C PRO A 26 -49.76 19.44 0.23
N GLY A 27 -49.23 20.58 0.68
CA GLY A 27 -47.77 20.83 0.74
C GLY A 27 -47.00 19.94 1.71
N LYS A 28 -47.63 19.44 2.79
CA LYS A 28 -46.96 18.52 3.74
C LYS A 28 -46.82 17.10 3.18
N LYS A 29 -47.73 16.67 2.31
CA LYS A 29 -47.65 15.35 1.65
C LYS A 29 -46.54 15.33 0.60
N GLU A 30 -46.42 16.40 -0.19
CA GLU A 30 -45.37 16.53 -1.22
C GLU A 30 -43.97 16.60 -0.59
N ALA A 31 -43.79 17.40 0.46
CA ALA A 31 -42.51 17.51 1.17
C ALA A 31 -42.09 16.18 1.83
N ASN A 32 -43.01 15.46 2.47
CA ASN A 32 -42.73 14.13 3.04
C ASN A 32 -42.39 13.08 1.97
N ARG A 33 -42.97 13.20 0.77
CA ARG A 33 -42.66 12.33 -0.38
C ARG A 33 -41.27 12.62 -0.93
N GLN A 34 -40.87 13.89 -1.03
CA GLN A 34 -39.52 14.28 -1.43
C GLN A 34 -38.44 13.86 -0.44
N ILE A 35 -38.69 13.98 0.87
CA ILE A 35 -37.75 13.54 1.92
C ILE A 35 -37.56 12.02 1.86
N ARG A 36 -38.66 11.26 1.71
CA ARG A 36 -38.60 9.80 1.56
C ARG A 36 -37.87 9.36 0.29
N ALA A 37 -38.08 10.08 -0.82
CA ALA A 37 -37.37 9.81 -2.08
C ALA A 37 -35.86 10.07 -1.96
N HIS A 38 -35.45 11.19 -1.34
CA HIS A 38 -34.04 11.46 -1.07
C HIS A 38 -33.41 10.43 -0.13
N ALA A 39 -34.09 10.07 0.95
CA ALA A 39 -33.62 9.04 1.87
C ALA A 39 -33.44 7.68 1.16
N ALA A 40 -34.43 7.27 0.34
CA ALA A 40 -34.34 6.04 -0.44
C ALA A 40 -33.21 6.08 -1.49
N MET A 41 -32.99 7.24 -2.13
CA MET A 41 -31.88 7.44 -3.07
C MET A 41 -30.52 7.37 -2.38
N LEU A 42 -30.37 7.97 -1.19
CA LEU A 42 -29.17 7.87 -0.36
C LEU A 42 -28.91 6.43 0.10
N THR A 43 -29.95 5.70 0.52
CA THR A 43 -29.83 4.28 0.87
C THR A 43 -29.45 3.42 -0.33
N LEU A 44 -30.01 3.69 -1.51
CA LEU A 44 -29.69 2.98 -2.74
C LEU A 44 -28.26 3.30 -3.21
N LEU A 45 -27.82 4.55 -3.12
CA LEU A 45 -26.44 4.95 -3.40
C LEU A 45 -25.46 4.28 -2.44
N ALA A 46 -25.76 4.25 -1.14
CA ALA A 46 -24.94 3.56 -0.14
C ALA A 46 -24.90 2.05 -0.39
N ALA A 47 -26.01 1.44 -0.78
CA ALA A 47 -26.08 0.02 -1.14
C ALA A 47 -25.34 -0.30 -2.45
N LEU A 48 -25.40 0.59 -3.45
CA LEU A 48 -24.64 0.47 -4.70
C LEU A 48 -23.14 0.69 -4.49
N LEU A 49 -22.75 1.62 -3.61
CA LEU A 49 -21.38 1.80 -3.16
C LEU A 49 -20.89 0.58 -2.40
N ALA A 50 -21.66 0.07 -1.43
CA ALA A 50 -21.34 -1.15 -0.70
C ALA A 50 -21.24 -2.36 -1.64
N TYR A 51 -22.18 -2.51 -2.58
CA TYR A 51 -22.15 -3.58 -3.59
C TYR A 51 -20.95 -3.43 -4.53
N SER A 52 -20.63 -2.22 -4.98
CA SER A 52 -19.44 -1.95 -5.80
C SER A 52 -18.13 -2.16 -5.03
N LEU A 53 -18.10 -1.88 -3.73
CA LEU A 53 -16.95 -2.14 -2.85
C LEU A 53 -16.84 -3.64 -2.52
N MET A 54 -17.95 -4.38 -2.51
CA MET A 54 -17.99 -5.83 -2.34
C MET A 54 -17.64 -6.58 -3.64
N ASN A 55 -17.91 -5.99 -4.81
CA ASN A 55 -17.63 -6.57 -6.13
C ASN A 55 -16.39 -6.00 -6.83
N SER A 56 -15.72 -4.99 -6.30
CA SER A 56 -14.38 -4.64 -6.77
C SER A 56 -13.43 -5.71 -6.25
N SER A 57 -12.83 -6.49 -7.16
CA SER A 57 -11.67 -7.29 -6.77
C SER A 57 -10.63 -6.32 -6.22
N SER A 58 -10.35 -6.39 -4.92
CA SER A 58 -9.32 -5.55 -4.31
C SER A 58 -8.00 -5.77 -5.05
N LYS A 59 -7.37 -4.67 -5.46
CA LYS A 59 -6.20 -4.75 -6.34
C LYS A 59 -4.97 -5.04 -5.51
N ILE A 60 -4.43 -6.26 -5.61
CA ILE A 60 -3.17 -6.64 -4.99
C ILE A 60 -2.06 -6.52 -6.03
N HIS A 61 -1.09 -5.65 -5.76
CA HIS A 61 0.10 -5.46 -6.58
C HIS A 61 1.31 -6.02 -5.83
N ILE A 62 2.00 -6.99 -6.43
CA ILE A 62 3.12 -7.68 -5.79
C ILE A 62 4.39 -7.44 -6.59
N GLY A 63 5.48 -7.18 -5.89
CA GLY A 63 6.78 -6.98 -6.50
C GLY A 63 7.92 -6.93 -5.51
N THR A 64 9.06 -6.41 -5.96
CA THR A 64 10.32 -6.42 -5.22
C THR A 64 10.68 -5.04 -4.68
N ALA A 65 11.51 -5.03 -3.66
CA ALA A 65 12.17 -3.83 -3.18
C ALA A 65 13.45 -3.61 -3.99
N GLY A 66 13.44 -2.61 -4.88
CA GLY A 66 14.54 -2.35 -5.80
C GLY A 66 14.64 -3.36 -6.96
N TRP A 67 15.57 -3.06 -7.86
CA TRP A 67 15.87 -3.87 -9.04
C TRP A 67 17.36 -3.85 -9.41
N SER A 68 18.12 -2.80 -9.08
CA SER A 68 19.51 -2.67 -9.51
C SER A 68 20.49 -3.34 -8.55
N TYR A 69 20.58 -4.66 -8.61
CA TYR A 69 21.43 -5.50 -7.74
C TYR A 69 22.45 -6.29 -8.57
N ARG A 70 23.73 -6.22 -8.21
CA ARG A 70 24.80 -6.93 -8.95
C ARG A 70 24.72 -8.45 -8.79
N ASP A 71 24.36 -8.91 -7.59
CA ASP A 71 24.13 -10.32 -7.25
C ASP A 71 22.91 -10.92 -7.98
N TRP A 72 22.13 -10.10 -8.69
CA TRP A 72 21.06 -10.59 -9.54
C TRP A 72 21.55 -10.95 -10.95
N GLU A 73 22.75 -10.55 -11.37
CA GLU A 73 23.31 -10.97 -12.65
C GLU A 73 23.64 -12.47 -12.65
N GLY A 74 23.14 -13.20 -13.64
CA GLY A 74 23.24 -14.66 -13.68
C GLY A 74 22.22 -15.38 -12.79
N VAL A 75 21.48 -14.65 -11.95
CA VAL A 75 20.42 -15.19 -11.09
C VAL A 75 19.05 -14.74 -11.56
N PHE A 76 18.70 -13.46 -11.50
CA PHE A 76 17.46 -12.94 -12.08
C PHE A 76 17.69 -12.37 -13.49
N TYR A 77 18.79 -11.65 -13.67
CA TYR A 77 19.16 -11.07 -14.95
C TYR A 77 20.05 -12.01 -15.76
N PRO A 78 20.00 -11.93 -17.10
CA PRO A 78 21.03 -12.52 -17.94
C PRO A 78 22.42 -12.01 -17.54
N SER A 79 23.45 -12.85 -17.65
CA SER A 79 24.82 -12.46 -17.32
C SER A 79 25.28 -11.24 -18.14
N GLY A 80 25.91 -10.25 -17.51
CA GLY A 80 26.35 -9.02 -18.19
C GLY A 80 25.20 -8.07 -18.55
N MET A 81 24.11 -8.09 -17.80
CA MET A 81 22.94 -7.23 -18.01
C MET A 81 23.30 -5.75 -18.07
N HIS A 82 24.24 -5.30 -17.23
CA HIS A 82 24.70 -3.91 -17.24
C HIS A 82 25.40 -3.48 -18.55
N HIS A 83 25.83 -4.42 -19.38
CA HIS A 83 26.42 -4.17 -20.70
C HIS A 83 25.43 -4.34 -21.86
N ARG A 84 24.20 -4.78 -21.57
CA ARG A 84 23.14 -4.96 -22.56
C ARG A 84 22.39 -3.66 -22.83
N LYS A 85 21.75 -3.59 -24.00
CA LYS A 85 20.83 -2.49 -24.36
C LYS A 85 19.50 -2.54 -23.60
N GLN A 86 19.10 -3.72 -23.14
CA GLN A 86 17.87 -3.92 -22.37
C GLN A 86 18.07 -3.36 -20.95
N HIS A 87 17.07 -2.67 -20.43
CA HIS A 87 17.11 -2.15 -19.06
C HIS A 87 16.56 -3.20 -18.10
N PRO A 88 17.13 -3.40 -16.91
CA PRO A 88 16.64 -4.37 -15.90
C PRO A 88 15.13 -4.28 -15.61
N LEU A 89 14.61 -3.06 -15.60
CA LEU A 89 13.18 -2.79 -15.37
C LEU A 89 12.26 -3.41 -16.45
N ASP A 90 12.75 -3.61 -17.67
CA ASP A 90 11.98 -4.26 -18.74
C ASP A 90 11.70 -5.73 -18.39
N LEU A 91 12.62 -6.41 -17.70
CA LEU A 91 12.43 -7.78 -17.23
C LEU A 91 11.54 -7.81 -15.98
N LEU A 92 11.74 -6.89 -15.04
CA LEU A 92 10.87 -6.81 -13.85
C LEU A 92 9.41 -6.57 -14.21
N ALA A 93 9.13 -5.66 -15.17
CA ALA A 93 7.77 -5.33 -15.55
C ALA A 93 7.02 -6.50 -16.22
N GLN A 94 7.72 -7.52 -16.72
CA GLN A 94 7.11 -8.77 -17.21
C GLN A 94 6.71 -9.71 -16.08
N CYS A 95 7.37 -9.57 -14.92
CA CYS A 95 7.27 -10.52 -13.81
C CYS A 95 6.43 -9.99 -12.64
N PHE A 96 6.28 -8.67 -12.51
CA PHE A 96 5.71 -8.02 -11.34
C PHE A 96 4.78 -6.85 -11.72
N ASP A 97 3.94 -6.45 -10.76
CA ASP A 97 2.97 -5.37 -10.92
C ASP A 97 3.47 -4.03 -10.34
N VAL A 98 4.48 -4.10 -9.47
CA VAL A 98 5.04 -2.95 -8.77
C VAL A 98 6.53 -3.16 -8.52
N VAL A 99 7.27 -2.06 -8.36
CA VAL A 99 8.60 -2.09 -7.71
C VAL A 99 8.74 -0.92 -6.75
N GLU A 100 9.36 -1.15 -5.61
CA GLU A 100 9.71 -0.08 -4.67
C GLU A 100 11.07 0.52 -5.03
N ILE A 101 11.09 1.80 -5.37
CA ILE A 101 12.30 2.58 -5.59
C ILE A 101 12.96 2.80 -4.23
N ASN A 102 14.07 2.11 -4.02
CA ASN A 102 14.86 2.21 -2.79
C ASN A 102 16.12 3.06 -2.95
N THR A 103 16.59 3.31 -4.17
CA THR A 103 17.72 4.20 -4.44
C THR A 103 17.45 5.63 -3.96
N SER A 104 16.16 6.03 -3.94
CA SER A 104 15.67 7.30 -3.40
C SER A 104 16.02 7.54 -1.93
N PHE A 105 16.29 6.48 -1.17
CA PHE A 105 16.76 6.58 0.21
C PHE A 105 18.15 7.20 0.33
N TYR A 106 19.03 6.97 -0.66
CA TYR A 106 20.43 7.39 -0.66
C TYR A 106 20.69 8.60 -1.55
N GLY A 107 19.83 8.86 -2.54
CA GLY A 107 19.92 10.04 -3.39
C GLY A 107 18.59 10.32 -4.07
N HIS A 108 18.31 11.58 -4.36
CA HIS A 108 17.02 12.01 -4.88
C HIS A 108 16.72 11.42 -6.27
N ILE A 109 15.44 11.11 -6.51
CA ILE A 109 14.97 10.63 -7.81
C ILE A 109 15.04 11.81 -8.79
N LYS A 110 15.88 11.70 -9.84
CA LYS A 110 15.92 12.72 -10.88
C LYS A 110 14.65 12.64 -11.74
N PRO A 111 13.94 13.76 -12.02
CA PRO A 111 12.69 13.73 -12.77
C PRO A 111 12.77 13.04 -14.14
N HIS A 112 13.87 13.23 -14.87
CA HIS A 112 14.06 12.58 -16.17
C HIS A 112 14.22 11.06 -16.05
N LEU A 113 14.82 10.55 -14.96
CA LEU A 113 14.93 9.11 -14.70
C LEU A 113 13.58 8.53 -14.30
N ALA A 114 12.80 9.21 -13.46
CA ALA A 114 11.44 8.80 -13.11
C ALA A 114 10.56 8.61 -14.35
N LYS A 115 10.60 9.58 -15.28
CA LYS A 115 9.87 9.50 -16.56
C LYS A 115 10.38 8.36 -17.44
N LEU A 116 11.71 8.17 -17.51
CA LEU A 116 12.30 7.05 -18.25
C LEU A 116 11.83 5.70 -17.69
N TRP A 117 11.94 5.48 -16.38
CA TRP A 117 11.53 4.25 -15.73
C TRP A 117 10.04 3.97 -15.94
N THR A 118 9.20 4.99 -15.77
CA THR A 118 7.77 4.91 -16.04
C THR A 118 7.48 4.47 -17.46
N ARG A 119 8.07 5.13 -18.47
CA ARG A 119 7.85 4.77 -19.88
C ARG A 119 8.29 3.36 -20.19
N ARG A 120 9.45 2.92 -19.68
CA ARG A 120 9.97 1.57 -19.93
C ARG A 120 9.07 0.50 -19.32
N ALA A 121 8.74 0.64 -18.03
CA ALA A 121 7.91 -0.35 -17.34
C ALA A 121 6.50 -0.42 -17.95
N THR A 122 5.91 0.73 -18.30
CA THR A 122 4.54 0.79 -18.82
C THR A 122 4.41 0.35 -20.27
N ALA A 123 5.49 0.42 -21.06
CA ALA A 123 5.54 -0.19 -22.40
C ALA A 123 5.40 -1.73 -22.35
N VAL A 124 5.81 -2.34 -21.23
CA VAL A 124 5.75 -3.79 -21.01
C VAL A 124 4.50 -4.19 -20.24
N ASN A 125 4.20 -3.48 -19.15
CA ASN A 125 3.01 -3.68 -18.32
C ASN A 125 2.29 -2.33 -18.13
N PRO A 126 1.20 -2.06 -18.89
CA PRO A 126 0.48 -0.79 -18.82
C PRO A 126 -0.11 -0.43 -17.45
N LYS A 127 -0.17 -1.37 -16.51
CA LYS A 127 -0.66 -1.18 -15.13
C LYS A 127 0.46 -1.15 -14.10
N PHE A 128 1.73 -1.23 -14.52
CA PHE A 128 2.87 -1.21 -13.61
C PHE A 128 2.91 0.08 -12.81
N THR A 129 3.21 -0.03 -11.52
CA THR A 129 3.29 1.09 -10.58
C THR A 129 4.64 1.11 -9.86
N PHE A 130 5.00 2.26 -9.29
CA PHE A 130 6.17 2.42 -8.44
C PHE A 130 5.74 2.85 -7.06
N THR A 131 6.34 2.27 -6.04
CA THR A 131 6.38 2.90 -4.71
C THR A 131 7.76 3.52 -4.54
N ALA A 132 7.91 4.53 -3.69
CA ALA A 132 9.20 5.20 -3.51
C ALA A 132 9.49 5.40 -2.03
N LYS A 133 10.69 5.04 -1.60
CA LYS A 133 11.14 5.29 -0.23
C LYS A 133 11.56 6.75 -0.08
N LEU A 134 11.08 7.42 0.96
CA LEU A 134 11.50 8.80 1.25
C LEU A 134 13.00 8.85 1.57
N HIS A 135 13.64 9.95 1.19
CA HIS A 135 15.06 10.15 1.40
C HIS A 135 15.42 10.05 2.90
N ARG A 136 16.60 9.51 3.20
CA ARG A 136 17.03 9.22 4.58
C ARG A 136 17.06 10.45 5.48
N SER A 137 17.27 11.66 4.93
CA SER A 137 17.28 12.90 5.71
C SER A 137 15.99 13.19 6.46
N PHE A 138 14.87 12.59 6.04
CA PHE A 138 13.56 12.70 6.72
C PHE A 138 13.28 11.60 7.74
N THR A 139 14.12 10.57 7.83
CA THR A 139 13.76 9.35 8.57
C THR A 139 14.86 8.79 9.45
N HIS A 140 16.11 9.19 9.23
CA HIS A 140 17.28 8.64 9.90
C HIS A 140 18.20 9.76 10.41
N ASN A 141 18.83 9.50 11.56
CA ASN A 141 19.93 10.33 12.05
C ASN A 141 21.13 10.21 11.07
N PRO A 142 21.72 11.31 10.58
CA PRO A 142 22.96 11.25 9.81
C PRO A 142 24.13 10.61 10.59
N LEU A 143 24.08 10.63 11.92
CA LEU A 143 25.05 10.04 12.84
C LEU A 143 24.50 8.80 13.57
N ALA A 144 23.64 8.01 12.91
CA ALA A 144 22.97 6.85 13.51
C ALA A 144 23.90 5.76 14.10
N VAL A 145 25.18 5.75 13.71
CA VAL A 145 26.21 4.88 14.28
C VAL A 145 26.57 5.28 15.71
N MET A 146 26.46 6.57 16.03
CA MET A 146 26.79 7.12 17.34
C MET A 146 25.55 7.30 18.23
N GLU A 147 24.43 7.71 17.63
CA GLU A 147 23.22 8.06 18.40
C GLU A 147 21.94 7.46 17.79
N PRO A 148 20.99 7.00 18.62
CA PRO A 148 19.72 6.48 18.15
C PRO A 148 18.93 7.56 17.38
N THR A 149 18.15 7.11 16.39
CA THR A 149 17.32 8.03 15.61
C THR A 149 16.10 8.47 16.42
N SER A 150 15.88 9.77 16.48
CA SER A 150 14.69 10.42 17.03
C SER A 150 14.37 11.71 16.25
N ALA A 151 13.20 12.28 16.50
CA ALA A 151 12.85 13.61 16.00
C ALA A 151 13.87 14.69 16.39
N ALA A 152 14.62 14.52 17.48
CA ALA A 152 15.67 15.46 17.88
C ALA A 152 16.95 15.34 17.04
N SER A 153 17.19 14.21 16.37
CA SER A 153 18.37 13.99 15.54
C SER A 153 18.12 14.18 14.04
N ILE A 154 16.87 14.07 13.61
CA ILE A 154 16.50 14.17 12.19
C ILE A 154 16.34 15.65 11.81
N ARG A 155 17.01 16.08 10.74
CA ARG A 155 17.12 17.49 10.32
C ARG A 155 17.15 17.62 8.79
N PRO A 156 16.06 17.31 8.07
CA PRO A 156 15.99 17.65 6.64
C PRO A 156 15.98 19.17 6.48
N ASN A 157 16.48 19.66 5.35
CA ASN A 157 16.42 21.08 4.98
C ASN A 157 15.45 21.30 3.80
N ASP A 158 15.27 22.57 3.41
CA ASP A 158 14.35 22.94 2.33
C ASP A 158 14.76 22.33 0.96
N GLU A 159 16.07 22.15 0.73
CA GLU A 159 16.59 21.52 -0.49
C GLU A 159 16.27 20.02 -0.52
N ASP A 160 16.40 19.31 0.62
CA ASP A 160 15.98 17.91 0.75
C ASP A 160 14.50 17.72 0.36
N GLU A 161 13.64 18.64 0.81
CA GLU A 161 12.21 18.62 0.51
C GLU A 161 11.97 18.87 -0.97
N GLN A 162 12.55 19.95 -1.51
CA GLN A 162 12.40 20.30 -2.91
C GLN A 162 12.79 19.13 -3.83
N LEU A 163 13.99 18.56 -3.63
CA LEU A 163 14.49 17.46 -4.45
C LEU A 163 13.68 16.17 -4.28
N ALA A 164 13.18 15.89 -3.07
CA ALA A 164 12.27 14.77 -2.86
C ALA A 164 10.96 14.95 -3.64
N ARG A 165 10.34 16.14 -3.58
CA ARG A 165 9.10 16.45 -4.31
C ARG A 165 9.29 16.38 -5.81
N GLU A 166 10.35 16.95 -6.37
CA GLU A 166 10.61 16.92 -7.82
C GLU A 166 10.60 15.48 -8.38
N GLY A 167 11.23 14.56 -7.67
CA GLY A 167 11.26 13.14 -8.05
C GLY A 167 9.93 12.42 -7.90
N LEU A 168 9.21 12.69 -6.80
CA LEU A 168 7.89 12.11 -6.54
C LEU A 168 6.83 12.63 -7.51
N GLU A 169 6.81 13.93 -7.77
CA GLU A 169 5.92 14.57 -8.74
C GLU A 169 6.15 14.03 -10.15
N ALA A 170 7.39 13.73 -10.53
CA ALA A 170 7.66 13.12 -11.83
C ALA A 170 7.06 11.71 -11.98
N LEU A 171 6.88 10.96 -10.90
CA LEU A 171 6.18 9.66 -10.90
C LEU A 171 4.66 9.84 -10.79
N ALA A 172 4.22 10.76 -9.94
CA ALA A 172 2.81 11.05 -9.68
C ALA A 172 2.12 11.67 -10.91
N GLY A 173 2.77 12.61 -11.58
CA GLY A 173 2.30 13.26 -12.80
C GLY A 173 2.16 12.31 -14.00
N GLU A 174 2.89 11.19 -14.01
CA GLU A 174 2.71 10.10 -14.99
C GLU A 174 1.64 9.08 -14.53
N GLY A 175 1.01 9.31 -13.38
CA GLY A 175 0.00 8.44 -12.78
C GLY A 175 0.55 7.11 -12.24
N ARG A 176 1.86 7.03 -11.95
CA ARG A 176 2.55 5.77 -11.60
C ARG A 176 3.07 5.68 -10.18
N LEU A 177 2.98 6.75 -9.37
CA LEU A 177 3.31 6.67 -7.95
C LEU A 177 2.17 6.01 -7.16
N GLY A 178 2.39 4.77 -6.74
CA GLY A 178 1.47 4.01 -5.91
C GLY A 178 1.51 4.38 -4.42
N ALA A 179 2.71 4.63 -3.89
CA ALA A 179 2.90 5.05 -2.50
C ALA A 179 4.26 5.71 -2.25
N LEU A 180 4.30 6.66 -1.32
CA LEU A 180 5.49 7.17 -0.65
C LEU A 180 5.69 6.43 0.68
N LEU A 181 6.76 5.65 0.79
CA LEU A 181 7.14 4.95 2.01
C LEU A 181 8.02 5.84 2.91
N ILE A 182 7.52 6.12 4.11
CA ILE A 182 8.20 6.86 5.18
C ILE A 182 8.63 5.86 6.25
N GLN A 183 9.86 5.35 6.14
CA GLN A 183 10.34 4.26 6.98
C GLN A 183 11.32 4.73 8.06
N PHE A 184 10.96 4.51 9.32
CA PHE A 184 11.77 4.82 10.48
C PHE A 184 12.50 3.59 11.04
N PRO A 185 13.74 3.73 11.55
CA PRO A 185 14.52 2.60 12.07
C PRO A 185 13.96 2.09 13.41
N VAL A 186 14.44 0.93 13.86
CA VAL A 186 14.02 0.30 15.13
C VAL A 186 14.28 1.17 16.37
N SER A 187 15.25 2.08 16.32
CA SER A 187 15.54 3.01 17.41
C SER A 187 14.47 4.10 17.57
N PHE A 188 13.63 4.34 16.56
CA PHE A 188 12.58 5.35 16.57
C PHE A 188 11.35 4.86 17.33
N LYS A 189 11.29 5.18 18.63
CA LYS A 189 10.21 4.75 19.54
C LYS A 189 8.99 5.66 19.46
N ASN A 190 7.83 5.11 19.84
CA ASN A 190 6.61 5.89 20.00
C ASN A 190 6.67 6.81 21.23
N THR A 191 7.07 8.06 21.02
CA THR A 191 7.09 9.15 22.03
C THR A 191 6.30 10.34 21.49
N SER A 192 5.87 11.26 22.34
CA SER A 192 5.11 12.45 21.90
C SER A 192 5.86 13.24 20.82
N LEU A 193 7.15 13.50 21.03
CA LEU A 193 7.98 14.21 20.05
C LEU A 193 8.10 13.45 18.72
N ASN A 194 8.25 12.13 18.75
CA ASN A 194 8.33 11.33 17.54
C ASN A 194 6.97 11.23 16.82
N ARG A 195 5.84 11.23 17.54
CA ARG A 195 4.50 11.30 16.95
C ARG A 195 4.29 12.64 16.23
N GLU A 196 4.67 13.76 16.85
CA GLU A 196 4.63 15.08 16.23
C GLU A 196 5.48 15.13 14.95
N TYR A 197 6.65 14.50 14.97
CA TYR A 197 7.50 14.44 13.79
C TYR A 197 6.89 13.59 12.65
N VAL A 198 6.30 12.44 12.97
CA VAL A 198 5.55 11.64 11.97
C VAL A 198 4.42 12.46 11.38
N GLU A 199 3.69 13.24 12.19
CA GLU A 199 2.64 14.15 11.72
C GLU A 199 3.17 15.19 10.76
N GLN A 200 4.28 15.85 11.12
CA GLN A 200 4.91 16.88 10.33
C GLN A 200 5.31 16.34 8.96
N VAL A 201 6.05 15.24 8.91
CA VAL A 201 6.53 14.65 7.64
C VAL A 201 5.35 14.13 6.81
N ALA A 202 4.36 13.47 7.43
CA ALA A 202 3.18 13.03 6.71
C ALA A 202 2.40 14.22 6.11
N ARG A 203 2.25 15.32 6.86
CA ARG A 203 1.58 16.54 6.37
C ARG A 203 2.38 17.25 5.29
N GLN A 204 3.71 17.24 5.38
CA GLN A 204 4.59 17.80 4.36
C GLN A 204 4.30 17.14 3.00
N PHE A 205 4.24 15.81 2.94
CA PHE A 205 4.03 15.06 1.70
C PHE A 205 2.57 14.68 1.43
N ILE A 206 1.60 15.51 1.86
CA ILE A 206 0.17 15.16 1.87
C ILE A 206 -0.46 14.95 0.49
N GLU A 207 0.15 15.47 -0.58
CA GLU A 207 -0.34 15.25 -1.93
C GLU A 207 -0.12 13.82 -2.45
N TYR A 208 0.72 13.01 -1.77
CA TYR A 208 1.02 11.64 -2.17
C TYR A 208 0.32 10.59 -1.27
N PRO A 209 0.07 9.36 -1.77
CA PRO A 209 -0.36 8.26 -0.92
C PRO A 209 0.78 7.88 0.03
N ARG A 210 0.66 8.18 1.33
CA ARG A 210 1.74 7.99 2.32
C ARG A 210 1.55 6.70 3.10
N VAL A 211 2.64 5.97 3.25
CA VAL A 211 2.74 4.78 4.08
C VAL A 211 3.82 5.02 5.13
N VAL A 212 3.49 4.84 6.40
CA VAL A 212 4.46 4.93 7.49
C VAL A 212 4.86 3.53 7.93
N GLU A 213 6.18 3.29 7.96
CA GLU A 213 6.76 2.08 8.51
C GLU A 213 7.55 2.40 9.78
N VAL A 214 7.14 1.74 10.86
CA VAL A 214 7.75 1.86 12.18
C VAL A 214 8.15 0.46 12.64
N ARG A 215 9.36 0.34 13.19
CA ARG A 215 9.95 -0.98 13.48
C ARG A 215 10.00 -1.35 14.97
N HIS A 216 9.65 -0.41 15.84
CA HIS A 216 9.64 -0.61 17.29
C HIS A 216 8.22 -0.96 17.77
N GLU A 217 8.08 -1.96 18.64
CA GLU A 217 6.77 -2.48 19.08
C GLU A 217 5.89 -1.44 19.80
N THR A 218 6.49 -0.38 20.38
CA THR A 218 5.72 0.67 21.08
C THR A 218 4.78 1.43 20.15
N TRP A 219 4.94 1.33 18.83
CA TRP A 219 3.99 1.87 17.86
C TRP A 219 2.76 0.97 17.64
N ASN A 220 2.83 -0.32 17.95
CA ASN A 220 1.73 -1.26 17.75
C ASN A 220 0.73 -1.21 18.91
N ASN A 221 -0.06 -0.15 18.97
CA ASN A 221 -1.12 0.04 19.96
C ASN A 221 -2.35 0.73 19.34
N PRO A 222 -3.55 0.57 19.93
CA PRO A 222 -4.78 1.12 19.38
C PRO A 222 -4.73 2.62 19.10
N GLU A 223 -4.13 3.43 19.98
CA GLU A 223 -4.05 4.89 19.79
C GLU A 223 -3.27 5.26 18.51
N THR A 224 -2.19 4.54 18.19
CA THR A 224 -1.45 4.74 16.94
C THR A 224 -2.28 4.36 15.73
N ILE A 225 -3.01 3.23 15.79
CA ILE A 225 -3.83 2.74 14.68
C ILE A 225 -4.99 3.71 14.41
N ASP A 226 -5.66 4.18 15.46
CA ASP A 226 -6.73 5.19 15.37
C ASP A 226 -6.19 6.51 14.83
N TYR A 227 -5.02 6.94 15.31
CA TYR A 227 -4.37 8.17 14.87
C TYR A 227 -4.05 8.15 13.36
N PHE A 228 -3.50 7.03 12.83
CA PHE A 228 -3.26 6.87 11.39
C PHE A 228 -4.56 6.79 10.60
N THR A 229 -5.58 6.11 11.14
CA THR A 229 -6.90 5.99 10.49
C THR A 229 -7.56 7.36 10.31
N GLN A 230 -7.58 8.19 11.36
CA GLN A 230 -8.18 9.53 11.31
C GLN A 230 -7.50 10.48 10.31
N ARG A 231 -6.23 10.21 9.98
CA ARG A 231 -5.41 11.06 9.09
C ARG A 231 -5.19 10.46 7.71
N ASN A 232 -5.80 9.31 7.42
CA ASN A 232 -5.63 8.59 6.16
C ASN A 232 -4.13 8.35 5.84
N ILE A 233 -3.39 7.86 6.85
CA ILE A 233 -1.98 7.45 6.72
C ILE A 233 -1.97 5.93 6.70
N ALA A 234 -1.41 5.31 5.65
CA ALA A 234 -1.33 3.86 5.58
C ALA A 234 -0.28 3.31 6.57
N PHE A 235 -0.63 2.26 7.30
CA PHE A 235 0.30 1.53 8.15
C PHE A 235 1.05 0.47 7.33
N CYS A 236 2.38 0.47 7.38
CA CYS A 236 3.19 -0.58 6.76
C CYS A 236 3.21 -1.84 7.63
N ASN A 237 2.59 -2.92 7.15
CA ASN A 237 2.66 -4.23 7.80
C ASN A 237 3.97 -4.91 7.41
N ILE A 238 4.81 -5.26 8.38
CA ILE A 238 6.16 -5.77 8.11
C ILE A 238 6.35 -7.20 8.61
N ASP A 239 7.18 -7.96 7.90
CA ASP A 239 7.84 -9.15 8.42
C ASP A 239 9.34 -8.86 8.55
N GLN A 240 9.92 -9.12 9.72
CA GLN A 240 11.33 -8.91 10.01
C GLN A 240 11.77 -9.87 11.13
N PRO A 241 13.08 -10.05 11.38
CA PRO A 241 13.54 -10.79 12.56
C PRO A 241 13.04 -10.14 13.85
N LEU A 242 12.52 -10.98 14.74
CA LEU A 242 12.03 -10.55 16.05
C LEU A 242 13.16 -10.54 17.07
N ILE A 243 13.80 -9.39 17.24
CA ILE A 243 14.89 -9.22 18.20
C ILE A 243 14.57 -8.04 19.12
N GLY A 244 14.69 -8.25 20.43
CA GLY A 244 14.41 -7.25 21.45
C GLY A 244 12.97 -6.74 21.38
N ARG A 245 12.80 -5.45 21.08
CA ARG A 245 11.51 -4.74 21.02
C ARG A 245 11.07 -4.45 19.58
N SER A 246 11.51 -5.30 18.65
CA SER A 246 11.13 -5.21 17.23
C SER A 246 9.67 -5.56 17.04
N MET A 247 8.98 -4.80 16.18
CA MET A 247 7.59 -5.06 15.84
C MET A 247 7.44 -6.37 15.07
N GLY A 248 6.47 -7.20 15.44
CA GLY A 248 6.10 -8.40 14.70
C GLY A 248 5.05 -8.18 13.61
N ALA A 249 4.72 -9.27 12.92
CA ALA A 249 3.79 -9.23 11.80
C ALA A 249 2.40 -8.74 12.21
N THR A 250 1.90 -7.73 11.50
CA THR A 250 0.60 -7.08 11.70
C THR A 250 -0.29 -7.22 10.47
N GLU A 251 -1.54 -6.79 10.57
CA GLU A 251 -2.50 -6.73 9.45
C GLU A 251 -3.44 -5.50 9.55
N HIS A 252 -2.85 -4.39 10.00
CA HIS A 252 -3.52 -3.11 10.19
C HIS A 252 -3.82 -2.47 8.84
N VAL A 253 -5.03 -1.93 8.71
CA VAL A 253 -5.49 -1.15 7.56
C VAL A 253 -6.05 0.15 8.07
N THR A 254 -5.29 1.23 7.87
CA THR A 254 -5.56 2.58 8.41
C THR A 254 -5.83 3.61 7.31
N SER A 255 -6.02 3.16 6.07
CA SER A 255 -6.35 3.98 4.91
C SER A 255 -6.94 3.11 3.80
N ALA A 256 -7.37 3.72 2.69
CA ALA A 256 -7.74 2.97 1.48
C ALA A 256 -6.56 2.16 0.87
N LEU A 257 -5.33 2.44 1.30
CA LEU A 257 -4.11 1.76 0.90
C LEU A 257 -3.66 0.74 1.97
N GLY A 258 -3.54 -0.52 1.57
CA GLY A 258 -2.83 -1.57 2.29
C GLY A 258 -1.36 -1.66 1.84
N TYR A 259 -0.44 -1.88 2.78
CA TYR A 259 0.98 -2.01 2.44
C TYR A 259 1.63 -3.10 3.27
N VAL A 260 2.38 -3.98 2.60
CA VAL A 260 3.10 -5.10 3.22
C VAL A 260 4.54 -5.10 2.74
N ARG A 261 5.50 -5.27 3.64
CA ARG A 261 6.92 -5.50 3.30
C ARG A 261 7.47 -6.74 3.99
N LEU A 262 8.09 -7.61 3.22
CA LEU A 262 8.66 -8.87 3.70
C LEU A 262 10.20 -8.75 3.71
N HIS A 263 10.82 -8.58 4.88
CA HIS A 263 12.27 -8.38 4.99
C HIS A 263 13.07 -9.68 5.13
N GLY A 264 12.41 -10.81 5.37
CA GLY A 264 13.03 -12.05 5.80
C GLY A 264 13.09 -12.18 7.33
N ARG A 265 13.51 -13.35 7.79
CA ARG A 265 13.66 -13.69 9.22
C ARG A 265 15.06 -14.20 9.54
N ASN A 266 16.09 -13.65 8.89
CA ASN A 266 17.46 -14.03 9.20
C ASN A 266 17.87 -13.47 10.59
N TYR A 267 17.75 -14.30 11.63
CA TYR A 267 17.96 -13.92 13.03
C TYR A 267 19.44 -13.68 13.38
N ASP A 268 20.34 -14.48 12.82
CA ASP A 268 21.74 -14.55 13.27
C ASP A 268 22.57 -13.32 12.86
N GLN A 269 22.08 -12.50 11.92
CA GLN A 269 22.89 -11.45 11.28
C GLN A 269 22.22 -10.07 11.26
N TRP A 270 21.06 -9.88 11.89
CA TRP A 270 20.31 -8.62 11.78
C TRP A 270 21.02 -7.40 12.40
N PHE A 271 21.83 -7.61 13.45
CA PHE A 271 22.64 -6.56 14.10
C PHE A 271 24.15 -6.75 13.95
N GLU A 272 24.61 -7.97 13.62
CA GLU A 272 26.03 -8.35 13.61
C GLU A 272 26.60 -8.61 12.20
N ALA A 273 25.83 -8.35 11.14
CA ALA A 273 26.32 -8.57 9.79
C ALA A 273 27.57 -7.72 9.49
N GLU A 274 28.67 -8.37 9.15
CA GLU A 274 29.85 -7.74 8.56
C GLU A 274 29.49 -7.05 7.22
N ASN A 275 28.45 -7.53 6.52
CA ASN A 275 27.92 -6.96 5.28
C ASN A 275 26.39 -6.75 5.32
N SER A 276 25.92 -5.55 4.94
CA SER A 276 24.49 -5.19 4.99
C SER A 276 23.51 -6.11 4.22
N HIS A 277 24.02 -6.94 3.30
CA HIS A 277 23.29 -7.89 2.45
C HIS A 277 22.80 -9.14 3.21
N ASP A 278 23.56 -9.56 4.23
CA ASP A 278 23.33 -10.77 5.00
C ASP A 278 21.98 -10.74 5.74
N ARG A 279 21.56 -9.55 6.18
CA ARG A 279 20.26 -9.30 6.84
C ARG A 279 19.05 -9.70 5.99
N TYR A 280 19.17 -9.59 4.67
CA TYR A 280 18.09 -9.86 3.72
C TYR A 280 18.23 -11.22 3.03
N ASN A 281 19.21 -12.03 3.43
CA ASN A 281 19.39 -13.39 2.93
C ASN A 281 18.40 -14.34 3.61
N TYR A 282 17.18 -14.38 3.07
CA TYR A 282 16.13 -15.26 3.57
C TYR A 282 15.23 -15.67 2.42
N LEU A 283 14.91 -16.95 2.30
CA LEU A 283 13.92 -17.46 1.37
C LEU A 283 12.76 -18.00 2.20
N TYR A 284 11.61 -17.32 2.15
CA TYR A 284 10.42 -17.79 2.86
C TYR A 284 9.99 -19.15 2.35
N ASN A 285 9.61 -20.04 3.28
CA ASN A 285 9.04 -21.33 2.91
C ASN A 285 7.53 -21.24 2.63
N GLU A 286 6.95 -22.30 2.09
CA GLU A 286 5.54 -22.35 1.69
C GLU A 286 4.56 -22.09 2.85
N VAL A 287 4.85 -22.58 4.06
CA VAL A 287 4.01 -22.38 5.24
C VAL A 287 4.00 -20.89 5.64
N GLU A 288 5.17 -20.25 5.62
CA GLU A 288 5.29 -18.83 5.93
C GLU A 288 4.61 -17.95 4.87
N LEU A 289 4.79 -18.28 3.59
CA LEU A 289 4.12 -17.59 2.49
C LEU A 289 2.61 -17.77 2.54
N THR A 290 2.12 -18.96 2.91
CA THR A 290 0.68 -19.21 3.10
C THR A 290 0.13 -18.34 4.24
N GLY A 291 0.83 -18.26 5.37
CA GLY A 291 0.46 -17.36 6.47
C GLY A 291 0.40 -15.89 6.05
N TRP A 292 1.34 -15.46 5.19
CA TRP A 292 1.34 -14.10 4.63
C TRP A 292 0.25 -13.89 3.57
N LYS A 293 -0.03 -14.87 2.72
CA LYS A 293 -1.15 -14.83 1.78
C LYS A 293 -2.45 -14.54 2.52
N ASP A 294 -2.75 -15.28 3.58
CA ASP A 294 -3.99 -15.11 4.33
C ASP A 294 -4.08 -13.72 4.99
N LYS A 295 -2.95 -13.19 5.48
CA LYS A 295 -2.85 -11.81 6.00
C LYS A 295 -3.10 -10.77 4.91
N ILE A 296 -2.44 -10.92 3.76
CA ILE A 296 -2.57 -10.02 2.62
C ILE A 296 -4.02 -10.01 2.12
N GLU A 297 -4.68 -11.16 2.02
CA GLU A 297 -6.10 -11.22 1.65
C GLU A 297 -7.00 -10.52 2.68
N ARG A 298 -6.72 -10.65 3.98
CA ARG A 298 -7.43 -9.90 5.03
C ARG A 298 -7.22 -8.39 4.92
N ILE A 299 -6.01 -7.95 4.60
CA ILE A 299 -5.67 -6.55 4.34
C ILE A 299 -6.43 -6.06 3.10
N ALA A 300 -6.35 -6.80 2.00
CA ALA A 300 -6.96 -6.46 0.73
C ALA A 300 -8.49 -6.42 0.80
N ARG A 301 -9.14 -7.17 1.71
CA ARG A 301 -10.60 -7.04 1.93
C ARG A 301 -11.01 -5.70 2.56
N LYS A 302 -10.09 -4.98 3.19
CA LYS A 302 -10.34 -3.72 3.89
C LYS A 302 -9.78 -2.50 3.13
N ALA A 303 -8.83 -2.72 2.23
CA ALA A 303 -8.19 -1.68 1.42
C ALA A 303 -8.70 -1.72 -0.03
N GLU A 304 -8.73 -0.58 -0.70
CA GLU A 304 -9.07 -0.49 -2.12
C GLU A 304 -7.93 -1.04 -3.00
N ILE A 305 -6.69 -0.80 -2.58
CA ILE A 305 -5.46 -1.26 -3.22
C ILE A 305 -4.46 -1.72 -2.16
N THR A 306 -3.72 -2.80 -2.45
CA THR A 306 -2.69 -3.34 -1.55
C THR A 306 -1.38 -3.53 -2.32
N TYR A 307 -0.29 -2.94 -1.83
CA TYR A 307 1.06 -3.21 -2.32
C TYR A 307 1.78 -4.20 -1.40
N VAL A 308 2.38 -5.24 -1.99
CA VAL A 308 3.19 -6.23 -1.29
C VAL A 308 4.60 -6.21 -1.87
N ILE A 309 5.57 -5.86 -1.05
CA ILE A 309 6.96 -5.66 -1.46
C ILE A 309 7.85 -6.70 -0.78
N ALA A 310 8.41 -7.62 -1.56
CA ALA A 310 9.42 -8.55 -1.10
C ALA A 310 10.79 -7.86 -1.06
N ASN A 311 11.33 -7.67 0.14
CA ASN A 311 12.56 -6.93 0.42
C ASN A 311 13.73 -7.83 0.88
N ASN A 312 13.53 -9.15 0.92
CA ASN A 312 14.57 -10.17 1.11
C ASN A 312 15.41 -10.35 -0.17
N HIS A 313 16.06 -9.29 -0.63
CA HIS A 313 16.53 -9.16 -2.02
C HIS A 313 17.80 -9.96 -2.37
N PHE A 314 18.55 -10.50 -1.42
CA PHE A 314 19.82 -11.17 -1.69
C PHE A 314 19.64 -12.38 -2.63
N GLU A 315 20.46 -12.46 -3.69
CA GLU A 315 20.37 -13.50 -4.74
C GLU A 315 18.96 -13.65 -5.33
N ALA A 316 18.25 -12.53 -5.48
CA ALA A 316 16.89 -12.47 -6.00
C ALA A 316 15.84 -13.29 -5.23
N LYS A 317 16.10 -13.70 -3.98
CA LYS A 317 15.13 -14.43 -3.14
C LYS A 317 13.79 -13.68 -2.99
N GLY A 318 13.84 -12.35 -2.91
CA GLY A 318 12.65 -11.51 -2.93
C GLY A 318 11.84 -11.64 -4.21
N ALA A 319 12.49 -11.78 -5.37
CA ALA A 319 11.80 -12.04 -6.64
C ALA A 319 11.15 -13.42 -6.66
N VAL A 320 11.83 -14.45 -6.13
CA VAL A 320 11.29 -15.81 -5.97
C VAL A 320 10.02 -15.79 -5.12
N ASN A 321 10.08 -15.20 -3.91
CA ASN A 321 8.93 -15.17 -3.01
C ASN A 321 7.79 -14.27 -3.53
N ALA A 322 8.10 -13.19 -4.24
CA ALA A 322 7.08 -12.38 -4.92
C ALA A 322 6.35 -13.18 -6.00
N LEU A 323 7.05 -13.97 -6.82
CA LEU A 323 6.43 -14.86 -7.82
C LEU A 323 5.58 -15.95 -7.15
N GLN A 324 6.06 -16.57 -6.08
CA GLN A 324 5.30 -17.57 -5.33
C GLN A 324 4.01 -16.97 -4.77
N LEU A 325 4.06 -15.78 -4.13
CA LEU A 325 2.86 -15.11 -3.64
C LEU A 325 1.89 -14.74 -4.76
N ARG A 326 2.38 -14.22 -5.89
CA ARG A 326 1.54 -13.93 -7.07
C ARG A 326 0.79 -15.18 -7.51
N HIS A 327 1.49 -16.30 -7.68
CA HIS A 327 0.89 -17.55 -8.09
C HIS A 327 -0.13 -18.07 -7.07
N MET A 328 0.22 -18.05 -5.77
CA MET A 328 -0.69 -18.49 -4.71
C MET A 328 -1.97 -17.66 -4.62
N MET A 329 -1.93 -16.38 -5.03
CA MET A 329 -3.09 -15.49 -5.00
C MET A 329 -3.93 -15.51 -6.28
N SER A 330 -3.30 -15.56 -7.46
CA SER A 330 -4.03 -15.55 -8.74
C SER A 330 -4.41 -16.95 -9.23
N GLY A 331 -3.66 -17.98 -8.82
CA GLY A 331 -3.72 -19.32 -9.40
C GLY A 331 -3.16 -19.39 -10.82
N GLU A 332 -2.70 -18.28 -11.38
CA GLU A 332 -2.21 -18.20 -12.75
C GLU A 332 -0.77 -18.72 -12.85
N ARG A 333 -0.47 -19.32 -13.99
CA ARG A 333 0.91 -19.64 -14.37
C ARG A 333 1.63 -18.36 -14.80
N LEU A 334 2.77 -18.07 -14.18
CA LEU A 334 3.46 -16.79 -14.32
C LEU A 334 4.57 -16.83 -15.38
N LYS A 335 5.22 -15.69 -15.58
CA LYS A 335 6.47 -15.56 -16.34
C LYS A 335 7.63 -15.23 -15.41
N ALA A 336 8.78 -15.83 -15.65
CA ALA A 336 10.01 -15.58 -14.92
C ALA A 336 11.22 -15.61 -15.87
N PRO A 337 12.32 -14.89 -15.59
CA PRO A 337 13.53 -14.98 -16.40
C PRO A 337 14.15 -16.39 -16.35
N GLU A 338 14.66 -16.87 -17.47
CA GLU A 338 15.33 -18.18 -17.56
C GLU A 338 16.50 -18.36 -16.56
N PRO A 339 17.37 -17.37 -16.31
CA PRO A 339 18.39 -17.49 -15.26
C PRO A 339 17.77 -17.80 -13.89
N LEU A 340 16.59 -17.25 -13.58
CA LEU A 340 15.95 -17.42 -12.29
C LEU A 340 15.38 -18.83 -12.14
N LEU A 341 14.76 -19.35 -13.20
CA LEU A 341 14.25 -20.72 -13.24
C LEU A 341 15.37 -21.75 -13.11
N ARG A 342 16.55 -21.50 -13.71
CA ARG A 342 17.72 -22.36 -13.57
C ARG A 342 18.31 -22.30 -12.15
N HIS A 343 18.36 -21.12 -11.55
CA HIS A 343 18.90 -20.94 -10.20
C HIS A 343 17.94 -21.45 -9.11
N TYR A 344 16.63 -21.34 -9.34
CA TYR A 344 15.57 -21.82 -8.45
C TYR A 344 14.60 -22.76 -9.20
N PRO A 345 14.96 -24.04 -9.40
CA PRO A 345 14.20 -24.98 -10.24
C PRO A 345 12.74 -25.20 -9.80
N ASP A 346 12.44 -25.03 -8.52
CA ASP A 346 11.07 -25.14 -8.01
C ASP A 346 10.10 -24.13 -8.63
N LEU A 347 10.59 -22.98 -9.12
CA LEU A 347 9.76 -22.01 -9.82
C LEU A 347 9.18 -22.54 -11.14
N ALA A 348 9.79 -23.56 -11.76
CA ALA A 348 9.26 -24.17 -12.98
C ALA A 348 7.87 -24.81 -12.78
N LYS A 349 7.50 -25.11 -11.53
CA LYS A 349 6.15 -25.58 -11.17
C LYS A 349 5.09 -24.50 -11.42
N ILE A 350 5.45 -23.22 -11.28
CA ILE A 350 4.51 -22.10 -11.25
C ILE A 350 4.74 -21.04 -12.34
N ALA A 351 5.87 -21.08 -13.03
CA ALA A 351 6.25 -20.08 -14.03
C ALA A 351 6.93 -20.68 -15.26
N ASP A 352 6.74 -20.03 -16.40
CA ASP A 352 7.42 -20.31 -17.66
C ASP A 352 8.48 -19.25 -17.96
N PRO A 353 9.51 -19.56 -18.77
CA PRO A 353 10.52 -18.59 -19.13
C PRO A 353 9.94 -17.41 -19.92
N VAL A 354 10.48 -16.23 -19.63
CA VAL A 354 10.37 -15.06 -20.49
C VAL A 354 11.27 -15.28 -21.71
N TYR A 355 10.69 -15.31 -22.90
CA TYR A 355 11.44 -15.32 -24.15
C TYR A 355 11.78 -13.89 -24.55
N GLU A 356 13.06 -13.60 -24.81
CA GLU A 356 13.46 -12.30 -25.35
C GLU A 356 12.77 -12.08 -26.70
N SER A 357 11.93 -11.05 -26.80
CA SER A 357 11.40 -10.56 -28.09
C SER A 357 12.54 -9.95 -28.90
N GLY A 358 13.34 -10.80 -29.55
CA GLY A 358 14.56 -10.42 -30.26
C GLY A 358 15.43 -11.58 -30.74
N ALA A 359 15.27 -12.79 -30.20
CA ALA A 359 15.76 -13.99 -30.88
C ALA A 359 14.73 -14.38 -31.93
N GLY A 360 15.10 -14.34 -33.20
CA GLY A 360 14.26 -14.80 -34.30
C GLY A 360 13.65 -16.16 -33.96
N SER A 361 12.36 -16.30 -34.24
CA SER A 361 11.64 -17.56 -34.16
C SER A 361 12.24 -18.57 -35.15
N GLU A 362 13.33 -19.23 -34.77
CA GLU A 362 13.60 -20.56 -35.29
C GLU A 362 12.74 -21.52 -34.46
N LEU A 363 11.52 -21.70 -34.95
CA LEU A 363 10.75 -22.91 -34.67
C LEU A 363 11.68 -24.11 -34.92
N PRO A 364 11.76 -25.09 -34.01
CA PRO A 364 12.48 -26.31 -34.31
C PRO A 364 11.75 -26.98 -35.49
N LEU A 365 12.42 -27.01 -36.64
CA LEU A 365 12.06 -27.89 -37.74
C LEU A 365 12.15 -29.32 -37.21
N LEU A 366 10.99 -29.89 -36.91
CA LEU A 366 10.82 -31.34 -36.80
C LEU A 366 11.24 -31.94 -38.15
N ALA A 367 12.34 -32.70 -38.12
CA ALA A 367 12.73 -33.66 -39.15
C ALA A 367 12.89 -35.03 -38.47
#